data_AF-A0A931W7N9-F1
#
_entry.id   AF-A0A931W7N9-F1
#
_cell.length_a   1.000
_cell.length_b   1.000
_cell.length_c   1.000
_cell.angle_alpha   90.00
_cell.angle_beta   90.00
_cell.angle_gamma   90.00
#
_symmetry.space_group_name_H-M   'P 1'
#
loop_
_entity.id
_entity.type
_entity.pdbx_description
1 polymer ?
#
loop_
_entity_poly.entity_id
_entity_poly.type
_entity_poly.pdbx_seq_one_letter_code
_entity_poly.pdbx_strand_id
1 'polypeptide(L)'
;MLEFSGGPTIYQLITASGKVKEIHFSDYLKNNLKEVKKWVKGHNERFNWQTFFENALALEGIENINEELTIREEILKKKIKKFLSCDAFQEDPIHPKYRGYYDVISSNFVSESITNSKKAWKNIMKNITSMLKEGGILVITFLKDAEYYKIGDKV
;
A
#
# COMPACT_ATOMS: atom_id res chain seq x y z
N MET A 1 7.51 3.69 -6.52
CA MET A 1 7.28 3.45 -5.08
C MET A 1 6.93 2.00 -4.85
N LEU A 2 7.15 1.52 -3.62
CA LEU A 2 6.59 0.28 -3.11
C LEU A 2 5.43 0.62 -2.17
N GLU A 3 4.29 -0.03 -2.35
CA GLU A 3 3.28 -0.19 -1.32
C GLU A 3 3.53 -1.52 -0.61
N PHE A 4 4.07 -1.46 0.59
CA PHE A 4 4.47 -2.63 1.37
C PHE A 4 3.31 -3.11 2.24
N SER A 5 2.80 -4.29 1.90
CA SER A 5 1.69 -4.95 2.59
C SER A 5 0.43 -4.09 2.66
N GLY A 6 -0.04 -3.62 1.50
CA GLY A 6 -1.16 -2.69 1.39
C GLY A 6 -2.54 -3.30 1.67
N GLY A 7 -2.63 -4.58 2.03
CA GLY A 7 -3.88 -5.27 2.24
C GLY A 7 -4.73 -5.34 0.97
N PRO A 8 -6.06 -5.49 1.09
CA PRO A 8 -6.97 -5.42 -0.05
C PRO A 8 -7.32 -3.96 -0.43
N THR A 9 -6.46 -2.99 -0.12
CA THR A 9 -6.79 -1.54 -0.17
C THR A 9 -5.95 -0.76 -1.17
N ILE A 10 -6.48 0.37 -1.66
CA ILE A 10 -5.78 1.26 -2.61
C ILE A 10 -5.87 2.75 -2.27
N TYR A 11 -6.56 3.15 -1.20
CA TYR A 11 -6.81 4.57 -0.88
C TYR A 11 -5.51 5.38 -0.76
N GLN A 12 -4.47 4.77 -0.17
CA GLN A 12 -3.14 5.32 0.01
C GLN A 12 -2.40 5.58 -1.31
N LEU A 13 -2.85 4.96 -2.40
CA LEU A 13 -2.24 5.08 -3.73
C LEU A 13 -2.89 6.16 -4.59
N ILE A 14 -4.07 6.65 -4.21
CA ILE A 14 -4.84 7.59 -5.03
C ILE A 14 -4.04 8.89 -5.23
N THR A 15 -3.59 9.51 -4.14
CA THR A 15 -2.78 10.74 -4.20
C THR A 15 -1.35 10.44 -4.66
N ALA A 16 -0.79 9.31 -4.22
CA ALA A 16 0.55 8.89 -4.61
C ALA A 16 0.68 8.71 -6.13
N SER A 17 -0.38 8.23 -6.80
CA SER A 17 -0.40 8.05 -8.24
C SER A 17 -0.22 9.35 -9.03
N GLY A 18 -0.52 10.52 -8.44
CA GLY A 18 -0.21 11.82 -9.04
C GLY A 18 1.28 12.21 -8.95
N LYS A 19 2.05 11.56 -8.07
CA LYS A 19 3.44 11.95 -7.75
C LYS A 19 4.49 10.94 -8.22
N VAL A 20 4.13 9.66 -8.33
CA VAL A 20 5.08 8.58 -8.67
C VAL A 20 4.91 8.10 -10.11
N LYS A 21 5.98 7.57 -10.70
CA LYS A 21 5.96 7.00 -12.07
C LYS A 21 5.44 5.57 -12.13
N GLU A 22 5.82 4.75 -11.14
CA GLU A 22 5.50 3.32 -11.07
C GLU A 22 5.23 2.91 -9.62
N ILE A 23 4.28 1.99 -9.44
CA ILE A 23 3.88 1.40 -8.17
C ILE A 23 4.10 -0.11 -8.24
N HIS A 24 4.87 -0.64 -7.30
CA HIS A 24 4.85 -2.06 -6.97
C HIS A 24 3.95 -2.23 -5.74
N PHE A 25 2.97 -3.12 -5.84
CA PHE A 25 2.09 -3.46 -4.73
C PHE A 25 2.53 -4.80 -4.14
N SER A 26 2.68 -4.89 -2.82
CA SER A 26 2.96 -6.16 -2.15
C SER A 26 1.99 -6.46 -1.03
N ASP A 27 1.85 -7.75 -0.73
CA ASP A 27 1.14 -8.23 0.45
C ASP A 27 1.60 -9.65 0.84
N TYR A 28 1.49 -9.97 2.13
CA TYR A 28 1.74 -11.31 2.65
C TYR A 28 0.62 -12.28 2.25
N LEU A 29 -0.63 -11.83 2.29
CA LEU A 29 -1.78 -12.67 1.96
C LEU A 29 -2.08 -12.61 0.47
N LYS A 30 -2.01 -13.78 -0.18
CA LYS A 30 -2.35 -13.92 -1.62
C LYS A 30 -3.76 -13.42 -1.95
N ASN A 31 -4.71 -13.51 -1.01
CA ASN A 31 -6.08 -13.06 -1.23
C ASN A 31 -6.21 -11.53 -1.28
N ASN A 32 -5.42 -10.80 -0.48
CA ASN A 32 -5.36 -9.33 -0.58
C ASN A 32 -4.87 -8.89 -1.96
N LEU A 33 -3.80 -9.52 -2.46
CA LEU A 33 -3.32 -9.29 -3.82
C LEU A 33 -4.37 -9.59 -4.89
N LYS A 34 -5.22 -10.60 -4.68
CA LYS A 34 -6.32 -10.91 -5.61
C LYS A 34 -7.35 -9.79 -5.63
N GLU A 35 -7.75 -9.25 -4.48
CA GLU A 35 -8.73 -8.16 -4.43
C GLU A 35 -8.24 -6.90 -5.16
N VAL A 36 -6.99 -6.50 -4.95
CA VAL A 36 -6.42 -5.35 -5.68
C VAL A 36 -6.30 -5.64 -7.18
N LYS A 37 -5.92 -6.87 -7.57
CA LYS A 37 -5.91 -7.28 -8.98
C LYS A 37 -7.31 -7.25 -9.61
N LYS A 38 -8.36 -7.66 -8.89
CA LYS A 38 -9.75 -7.58 -9.36
C LYS A 38 -10.12 -6.13 -9.65
N TRP A 39 -9.76 -5.21 -8.76
CA TRP A 39 -10.00 -3.80 -8.96
C TRP A 39 -9.23 -3.25 -10.17
N VAL A 40 -7.93 -3.56 -10.29
CA VAL A 40 -7.10 -3.09 -11.42
C VAL A 40 -7.62 -3.58 -12.77
N LYS A 41 -8.16 -4.81 -12.82
CA LYS A 41 -8.76 -5.39 -14.03
C LYS A 41 -10.20 -4.94 -14.31
N GLY A 42 -10.79 -4.12 -13.44
CA GLY A 42 -12.16 -3.62 -13.63
C GLY A 42 -13.26 -4.69 -13.46
N HIS A 43 -13.04 -5.73 -12.65
CA HIS A 43 -14.08 -6.73 -12.38
C HIS A 43 -15.34 -6.10 -11.76
N ASN A 44 -16.52 -6.66 -12.05
CA ASN A 44 -17.81 -6.19 -11.53
C ASN A 44 -17.91 -6.31 -10.00
N GLU A 45 -17.29 -7.34 -9.42
CA GLU A 45 -17.28 -7.61 -7.97
C GLU A 45 -16.22 -6.82 -7.20
N ARG A 46 -15.52 -5.87 -7.84
CA ARG A 46 -14.48 -5.09 -7.17
C ARG A 46 -15.11 -4.20 -6.09
N PHE A 47 -14.37 -3.96 -5.01
CA PHE A 47 -14.75 -2.96 -4.03
C PHE A 47 -14.89 -1.58 -4.70
N ASN A 48 -15.96 -0.85 -4.35
CA ASN A 48 -16.19 0.49 -4.87
C ASN A 48 -15.35 1.52 -4.09
N TRP A 49 -14.28 2.02 -4.73
CA TRP A 49 -13.38 3.02 -4.15
C TRP A 49 -13.78 4.47 -4.46
N GLN A 50 -14.90 4.71 -5.16
CA GLN A 50 -15.28 6.05 -5.66
C GLN A 50 -15.23 7.15 -4.58
N THR A 51 -15.84 6.92 -3.42
CA THR A 51 -15.83 7.91 -2.32
C THR A 51 -14.41 8.28 -1.87
N PHE A 52 -13.45 7.35 -1.92
CA PHE A 52 -12.05 7.65 -1.58
C PHE A 52 -11.37 8.51 -2.65
N PHE A 53 -11.67 8.27 -3.94
CA PHE A 53 -11.19 9.13 -5.02
C PHE A 53 -11.76 10.54 -4.91
N GLU A 54 -13.08 10.68 -4.72
CA GLU A 54 -13.75 11.97 -4.56
C GLU A 54 -13.12 12.80 -3.43
N ASN A 55 -12.95 12.18 -2.25
CA ASN A 55 -12.35 12.87 -1.11
C ASN A 55 -10.87 13.23 -1.37
N ALA A 56 -10.07 12.32 -1.93
CA ALA A 56 -8.67 12.59 -2.21
C ALA A 56 -8.50 13.73 -3.22
N LEU A 57 -9.30 13.75 -4.28
CA LEU A 57 -9.24 14.80 -5.32
C LEU A 57 -9.74 16.15 -4.78
N ALA A 58 -10.78 16.16 -3.96
CA ALA A 58 -11.24 17.37 -3.28
C ALA A 58 -10.13 17.96 -2.38
N LEU A 59 -9.43 17.11 -1.62
CA LEU A 59 -8.31 17.53 -0.77
C LEU A 59 -7.08 17.98 -1.57
N GLU A 60 -6.92 17.52 -2.81
CA GLU A 60 -5.91 18.02 -3.75
C GLU A 60 -6.29 19.36 -4.39
N GLY A 61 -7.51 19.87 -4.15
CA GLY A 61 -8.01 21.12 -4.71
C GLY A 61 -8.54 21.01 -6.13
N ILE A 62 -8.94 19.81 -6.56
CA ILE A 62 -9.54 19.58 -7.89
C ILE A 62 -11.01 20.03 -7.89
N GLU A 63 -11.35 20.95 -8.80
CA GLU A 63 -12.71 21.48 -8.92
C GLU A 63 -13.67 20.52 -9.66
N ASN A 64 -13.24 19.95 -10.79
CA ASN A 64 -14.04 19.00 -11.57
C ASN A 64 -13.75 17.54 -11.16
N ILE A 65 -14.26 17.14 -9.99
CA ILE A 65 -14.01 15.82 -9.41
C ILE A 65 -14.49 14.68 -10.31
N ASN A 66 -15.66 14.79 -10.94
CA ASN A 66 -16.25 13.68 -11.72
C ASN A 66 -15.39 13.30 -12.93
N GLU A 67 -14.86 14.29 -13.64
CA GLU A 67 -13.97 14.06 -14.78
C GLU A 67 -12.60 13.52 -14.31
N GLU A 68 -11.99 14.20 -13.33
CA GLU A 68 -10.66 13.82 -12.82
C GLU A 68 -10.66 12.46 -12.14
N LEU A 69 -11.76 12.02 -11.54
CA LEU A 69 -11.89 10.72 -10.91
C LEU A 69 -11.61 9.59 -11.89
N THR A 70 -12.26 9.64 -13.06
CA THR A 70 -12.09 8.61 -14.09
C THR A 70 -10.65 8.60 -14.60
N ILE A 71 -10.05 9.79 -14.78
CA ILE A 71 -8.65 9.94 -15.20
C ILE A 71 -7.70 9.35 -14.15
N ARG A 72 -7.89 9.71 -12.88
CA ARG A 72 -7.06 9.25 -11.76
C ARG A 72 -7.16 7.76 -11.54
N GLU A 73 -8.36 7.18 -11.66
CA GLU A 73 -8.58 5.74 -11.59
C GLU A 73 -7.75 5.02 -12.67
N GLU A 74 -7.85 5.46 -13.93
CA GLU A 74 -7.11 4.85 -15.04
C GLU A 74 -5.59 5.05 -14.92
N ILE A 75 -5.14 6.21 -14.43
CA ILE A 75 -3.72 6.45 -14.13
C ILE A 75 -3.24 5.48 -13.05
N LEU A 76 -3.97 5.32 -11.96
CA LEU A 76 -3.58 4.43 -10.86
C LEU A 76 -3.50 2.98 -11.35
N LYS A 77 -4.51 2.49 -12.07
CA LYS A 77 -4.50 1.14 -12.68
C LYS A 77 -3.27 0.94 -13.56
N LYS A 78 -2.94 1.93 -14.41
CA LYS A 78 -1.76 1.87 -15.29
C LYS A 78 -0.45 1.91 -14.53
N LYS A 79 -0.38 2.61 -13.39
CA LYS A 79 0.85 2.78 -12.60
C LYS A 79 1.15 1.59 -11.69
N ILE A 80 0.16 0.78 -11.30
CA ILE A 80 0.39 -0.48 -10.60
C ILE A 80 0.95 -1.51 -11.59
N LYS A 81 2.27 -1.74 -11.53
CA LYS A 81 2.99 -2.59 -12.50
C LYS A 81 3.27 -3.99 -12.00
N LYS A 82 3.43 -4.16 -10.68
CA LYS A 82 3.84 -5.43 -10.08
C LYS A 82 2.98 -5.74 -8.86
N PHE A 83 2.70 -7.02 -8.70
CA PHE A 83 2.08 -7.60 -7.51
C PHE A 83 3.06 -8.61 -6.92
N LEU A 84 3.57 -8.33 -5.73
CA LEU A 84 4.68 -9.05 -5.12
C LEU A 84 4.20 -9.72 -3.83
N SER A 85 4.64 -10.95 -3.58
CA SER A 85 4.52 -11.55 -2.25
C SER A 85 5.56 -10.90 -1.34
N CYS A 86 5.22 -10.65 -0.09
CA CYS A 86 6.20 -10.17 0.89
C CYS A 86 6.05 -10.85 2.25
N ASP A 87 7.13 -10.90 3.04
CA ASP A 87 7.13 -11.29 4.45
C ASP A 87 8.07 -10.37 5.25
N ALA A 88 7.50 -9.53 6.11
CA ALA A 88 8.23 -8.51 6.85
C ALA A 88 9.24 -9.08 7.87
N PHE A 89 9.09 -10.35 8.25
CA PHE A 89 10.01 -11.02 9.18
C PHE A 89 11.30 -11.49 8.51
N GLN A 90 11.33 -11.58 7.18
CA GLN A 90 12.52 -11.96 6.42
C GLN A 90 13.47 -10.78 6.26
N GLU A 91 14.78 -11.03 6.27
CA GLU A 91 15.82 -10.02 6.02
C GLU A 91 15.61 -9.33 4.67
N ASP A 92 15.15 -10.10 3.68
CA ASP A 92 14.72 -9.64 2.36
C ASP A 92 13.21 -9.85 2.20
N PRO A 93 12.37 -8.86 2.58
CA PRO A 93 10.93 -9.08 2.64
C PRO A 93 10.29 -9.51 1.33
N ILE A 94 10.89 -9.17 0.19
CA ILE A 94 10.39 -9.56 -1.13
C ILE A 94 11.42 -10.42 -1.86
N HIS A 95 12.64 -9.88 -2.05
CA HIS A 95 13.75 -10.53 -2.72
C HIS A 95 15.02 -9.68 -2.56
N PRO A 96 16.23 -10.27 -2.44
CA PRO A 96 17.48 -9.52 -2.29
C PRO A 96 17.71 -8.41 -3.33
N LYS A 97 17.24 -8.62 -4.56
CA LYS A 97 17.32 -7.65 -5.66
C LYS A 97 16.62 -6.30 -5.38
N TYR A 98 15.77 -6.22 -4.37
CA TYR A 98 15.04 -5.00 -4.00
C TYR A 98 15.70 -4.21 -2.86
N ARG A 99 16.84 -4.66 -2.31
CA ARG A 99 17.64 -3.85 -1.37
C ARG A 99 18.04 -2.53 -2.03
N GLY A 100 17.81 -1.40 -1.34
CA GLY A 100 18.12 -0.06 -1.86
C GLY A 100 17.46 0.29 -3.20
N TYR A 101 16.29 -0.30 -3.51
CA TYR A 101 15.69 -0.18 -4.84
C TYR A 101 14.67 0.95 -4.98
N TYR A 102 13.92 1.26 -3.93
CA TYR A 102 12.77 2.18 -4.03
C TYR A 102 13.11 3.59 -3.56
N ASP A 103 12.65 4.61 -4.30
CA ASP A 103 12.74 6.01 -3.87
C ASP A 103 11.74 6.34 -2.74
N VAL A 104 10.60 5.64 -2.74
CA VAL A 104 9.52 5.79 -1.75
C VAL A 104 8.97 4.42 -1.37
N ILE A 105 8.82 4.18 -0.06
CA ILE A 105 8.06 3.07 0.49
C ILE A 105 6.89 3.63 1.30
N SER A 106 5.69 3.12 1.01
CA SER A 106 4.49 3.34 1.81
C SER A 106 4.14 2.04 2.54
N SER A 107 3.82 2.11 3.82
CA SER A 107 3.36 0.94 4.60
C SER A 107 2.37 1.43 5.66
N ASN A 108 1.13 0.96 5.61
CA ASN A 108 0.07 1.50 6.47
C ASN A 108 -0.58 0.38 7.26
N PHE A 109 -0.56 0.49 8.58
CA PHE A 109 -1.18 -0.46 9.51
C PHE A 109 -0.58 -1.87 9.48
N VAL A 110 0.73 -1.98 9.24
CA VAL A 110 1.41 -3.27 9.01
C VAL A 110 2.23 -3.68 10.23
N SER A 111 3.31 -2.97 10.53
CA SER A 111 4.35 -3.49 11.42
C SER A 111 3.90 -3.60 12.86
N GLU A 112 2.98 -2.75 13.32
CA GLU A 112 2.34 -2.84 14.62
C GLU A 112 1.24 -3.92 14.67
N SER A 113 0.60 -4.21 13.54
CA SER A 113 -0.52 -5.18 13.48
C SER A 113 -0.06 -6.64 13.44
N ILE A 114 1.20 -6.89 13.09
CA ILE A 114 1.72 -8.26 12.91
C ILE A 114 2.63 -8.72 14.04
N THR A 115 2.88 -7.89 15.05
CA THR A 115 3.68 -8.30 16.22
C THR A 115 3.37 -7.47 17.46
N ASN A 116 3.39 -8.13 18.63
CA ASN A 116 3.36 -7.49 19.94
C ASN A 116 4.76 -7.27 20.54
N SER A 117 5.82 -7.68 19.85
CA SER A 117 7.19 -7.57 20.34
C SER A 117 7.88 -6.33 19.78
N LYS A 118 8.25 -5.40 20.67
CA LYS A 118 9.04 -4.20 20.30
C LYS A 118 10.36 -4.56 19.60
N LYS A 119 10.98 -5.69 19.96
CA LYS A 119 12.20 -6.18 19.30
C LYS A 119 11.90 -6.65 17.88
N ALA A 120 10.84 -7.44 17.70
CA ALA A 120 10.42 -7.88 16.37
C ALA A 120 10.01 -6.70 15.49
N TRP A 121 9.27 -5.73 16.04
CA TRP A 121 8.88 -4.50 15.34
C TRP A 121 10.10 -3.73 14.83
N LYS A 122 11.15 -3.56 15.65
CA LYS A 122 12.40 -2.92 15.20
C LYS A 122 13.05 -3.67 14.04
N ASN A 123 13.04 -5.00 14.07
CA ASN A 123 13.58 -5.82 12.99
C ASN A 123 12.74 -5.70 11.71
N ILE A 124 11.41 -5.75 11.83
CA ILE A 124 10.48 -5.52 10.72
C ILE A 124 10.75 -4.17 10.07
N MET A 125 10.85 -3.10 10.85
CA MET A 125 11.13 -1.75 10.33
C MET A 125 12.49 -1.70 9.63
N LYS A 126 13.51 -2.35 10.18
CA LYS A 126 14.82 -2.49 9.52
C LYS A 126 14.70 -3.22 8.17
N ASN A 127 13.94 -4.31 8.12
CA ASN A 127 13.78 -5.11 6.89
C ASN A 127 12.98 -4.35 5.82
N ILE A 128 11.93 -3.63 6.21
CA ILE A 128 11.15 -2.80 5.26
C ILE A 128 12.02 -1.68 4.70
N THR A 129 12.74 -0.97 5.57
CA THR A 129 13.59 0.16 5.19
C THR A 129 14.84 -0.24 4.43
N SER A 130 15.28 -1.50 4.50
CA SER A 130 16.41 -2.01 3.70
C SER A 130 16.19 -1.94 2.19
N MET A 131 14.91 -1.93 1.76
CA MET A 131 14.52 -1.79 0.36
C MET A 131 14.48 -0.34 -0.12
N LEU A 132 14.61 0.63 0.79
CA LEU A 132 14.61 2.05 0.49
C LEU A 132 16.01 2.48 0.05
N LYS A 133 16.09 3.29 -1.00
CA LYS A 133 17.33 3.96 -1.39
C LYS A 133 17.82 4.86 -0.25
N GLU A 134 19.13 5.09 -0.21
CA GLU A 134 19.70 6.14 0.62
C GLU A 134 19.06 7.49 0.26
N GLY A 135 18.61 8.24 1.27
CA GLY A 135 17.86 9.49 1.08
C GLY A 135 16.41 9.33 0.61
N GLY A 136 15.90 8.10 0.49
CA GLY A 136 14.51 7.84 0.12
C GLY A 136 13.50 8.22 1.21
N ILE A 137 12.21 8.18 0.84
CA ILE A 137 11.10 8.57 1.71
C ILE A 137 10.33 7.34 2.22
N LEU A 138 10.15 7.27 3.54
CA LEU A 138 9.21 6.34 4.17
C LEU A 138 7.93 7.10 4.53
N VAL A 139 6.79 6.65 4.02
CA VAL A 139 5.45 7.10 4.42
C VAL A 139 4.81 5.97 5.22
N ILE A 140 4.42 6.24 6.46
CA ILE A 140 3.93 5.20 7.35
C ILE A 140 2.81 5.68 8.25
N THR A 141 1.82 4.81 8.46
CA THR A 141 0.71 5.03 9.39
C THR A 141 0.64 3.88 10.37
N PHE A 142 0.42 4.19 11.65
CA PHE A 142 0.29 3.22 12.74
C PHE A 142 -1.02 3.41 13.50
N LEU A 143 -1.53 2.32 14.07
CA LEU A 143 -2.48 2.35 15.16
C LEU A 143 -1.76 2.66 16.48
N LYS A 144 -2.33 3.59 17.25
CA LYS A 144 -1.85 3.93 18.59
C LYS A 144 -2.73 3.24 19.63
N ASP A 145 -2.12 2.63 20.63
CA ASP A 145 -2.79 1.99 21.78
C ASP A 145 -3.85 0.95 21.38
N ALA A 146 -3.66 0.28 20.23
CA ALA A 146 -4.54 -0.79 19.74
C ALA A 146 -4.00 -2.17 20.15
N GLU A 147 -4.85 -2.98 20.76
CA GLU A 147 -4.51 -4.35 21.18
C GLU A 147 -5.00 -5.42 20.20
N TYR A 148 -6.07 -5.12 19.45
CA TYR A 148 -6.65 -6.00 18.45
C TYR A 148 -7.44 -5.20 17.41
N TYR A 149 -7.79 -5.86 16.30
CA TYR A 149 -8.78 -5.38 15.34
C TYR A 149 -9.64 -6.57 14.89
N LYS A 150 -10.90 -6.31 14.52
CA LYS A 150 -11.86 -7.36 14.17
C LYS A 150 -12.08 -7.41 12.67
N ILE A 151 -12.07 -8.61 12.08
CA ILE A 151 -12.46 -8.88 10.69
C ILE A 151 -13.67 -9.81 10.67
N GLY A 152 -14.84 -9.30 10.25
CA GLY A 152 -16.08 -10.05 10.34
C GLY A 152 -16.34 -10.43 11.80
N ASP A 153 -16.49 -11.70 12.12
CA ASP A 153 -16.67 -12.18 13.50
C ASP A 153 -15.37 -12.61 14.21
N LYS A 154 -14.21 -12.42 13.57
CA LYS A 154 -12.91 -12.82 14.11
C LYS A 154 -12.18 -11.64 14.72
N VAL A 155 -11.73 -11.80 15.96
CA VAL A 155 -10.76 -10.92 16.64
C VAL A 155 -9.37 -11.51 16.45
#